data_AF-A0A6J3A8L8-F1
#
_entry.id   AF-A0A6J3A8L8-F1
#
_cell.length_a   1.000
_cell.length_b   1.000
_cell.length_c   1.000
_cell.angle_alpha   90.00
_cell.angle_beta   90.00
_cell.angle_gamma   90.00
#
_symmetry.space_group_name_H-M   'P 1'
#
loop_
_entity.id
_entity.type
_entity.pdbx_description
1 polymer ?
#
loop_
_entity_poly.entity_id
_entity_poly.type
_entity_poly.pdbx_seq_one_letter_code
_entity_poly.pdbx_strand_id
1 'polypeptide(L)'
;MPPSFPFGGMENPCLTFVTPCLLAGDRSLADVIIHEVSHSWFGNLVTNANWGEFWLNEGFTMYAQRRISTTLFGAAYTCLEAATGRALLRQHMDLTGEDHPLNKLRVKIEPGVDPDDTYNETPYEKGFCFVSYLAHLVGDQGQFDSFLKAYVDEFKFQSILADDFLEFYLEYFPELKKKGVDSIPGLEFDHWLNTPGWPPYLPDLSPGDSLMRPADELAQLWATAELDQRAIDAVSISAWKTYQLVYFLDKVLQKSPLPAGNVKRLGETYAKVSNSQNAELRLRWGQIVLKNDYQEDFWKVKEFLQSQGKQKYTLPLYHAMMRGSEAARALAKETFAATASQLHSNVVHYVQQIVAPTGT
;
A
#
# COMPACT_ATOMS: atom_id res chain seq x y z
N MET A 1 0.35 20.05 -3.07
CA MET A 1 0.26 20.08 -4.55
C MET A 1 -1.20 20.20 -4.98
N PRO A 2 -1.53 20.55 -6.24
CA PRO A 2 -2.89 20.45 -6.78
C PRO A 2 -3.41 19.01 -6.79
N PRO A 3 -4.72 18.78 -6.96
CA PRO A 3 -5.32 17.44 -6.96
C PRO A 3 -4.80 16.49 -8.05
N SER A 4 -4.22 17.02 -9.12
CA SER A 4 -3.62 16.23 -10.21
C SER A 4 -2.26 15.60 -9.86
N PHE A 5 -1.70 15.90 -8.69
CA PHE A 5 -0.44 15.31 -8.24
C PHE A 5 -0.57 13.79 -8.12
N PRO A 6 0.27 13.01 -8.84
CA PRO A 6 0.04 11.58 -9.03
C PRO A 6 0.45 10.71 -7.84
N PHE A 7 1.22 11.24 -6.89
CA PHE A 7 1.83 10.48 -5.80
C PHE A 7 1.19 10.77 -4.44
N GLY A 8 1.58 10.00 -3.41
CA GLY A 8 1.21 10.28 -2.01
C GLY A 8 1.94 11.51 -1.49
N GLY A 9 3.26 11.43 -1.49
CA GLY A 9 4.15 12.56 -1.34
C GLY A 9 5.33 12.43 -2.31
N MET A 10 6.25 13.38 -2.18
CA MET A 10 7.58 13.34 -2.78
C MET A 10 8.52 14.05 -1.82
N GLU A 11 9.58 13.37 -1.45
CA GLU A 11 10.56 13.68 -0.40
C GLU A 11 11.57 14.76 -0.79
N ASN A 12 11.16 15.71 -1.65
CA ASN A 12 12.02 16.80 -2.11
C ASN A 12 12.73 17.47 -0.92
N PRO A 13 14.08 17.47 -0.87
CA PRO A 13 14.82 17.99 0.27
C PRO A 13 14.39 19.40 0.64
N CYS A 14 14.19 19.62 1.94
CA CYS A 14 13.70 20.87 2.54
C CYS A 14 12.24 21.27 2.22
N LEU A 15 11.57 20.62 1.25
CA LEU A 15 10.21 21.00 0.86
C LEU A 15 9.42 19.79 0.31
N THR A 16 9.00 18.90 1.21
CA THR A 16 8.14 17.77 0.88
C THR A 16 6.87 18.22 0.13
N PHE A 17 6.60 17.56 -1.00
CA PHE A 17 5.34 17.74 -1.72
C PHE A 17 4.35 16.68 -1.27
N VAL A 18 3.08 17.05 -1.11
CA VAL A 18 2.01 16.13 -0.71
C VAL A 18 0.76 16.30 -1.53
N THR A 19 0.03 15.20 -1.71
CA THR A 19 -1.31 15.20 -2.30
C THR A 19 -2.33 15.89 -1.38
N PRO A 20 -3.30 16.65 -1.92
CA PRO A 20 -4.39 17.19 -1.11
C PRO A 20 -5.32 16.09 -0.55
N CYS A 21 -5.24 14.86 -1.06
CA CYS A 21 -5.99 13.72 -0.51
C CYS A 21 -5.65 13.41 0.96
N LEU A 22 -4.53 13.91 1.49
CA LEU A 22 -4.19 13.78 2.92
C LEU A 22 -5.06 14.66 3.84
N LEU A 23 -5.76 15.65 3.29
CA LEU A 23 -6.61 16.58 4.03
C LEU A 23 -7.96 15.95 4.40
N ALA A 24 -7.93 14.82 5.12
CA ALA A 24 -9.12 14.12 5.61
C ALA A 24 -9.89 14.88 6.71
N GLY A 25 -9.30 15.94 7.28
CA GLY A 25 -9.91 16.77 8.33
C GLY A 25 -9.67 16.29 9.76
N ASP A 26 -9.11 15.10 9.95
CA ASP A 26 -8.89 14.44 11.25
C ASP A 26 -7.44 14.01 11.51
N ARG A 27 -6.53 14.35 10.57
CA ARG A 27 -5.10 13.98 10.58
C ARG A 27 -4.85 12.47 10.46
N SER A 28 -5.83 11.67 10.04
CA SER A 28 -5.70 10.22 10.05
C SER A 28 -4.72 9.65 9.01
N LEU A 29 -4.31 10.48 8.04
CA LEU A 29 -3.39 10.12 6.94
C LEU A 29 -2.01 10.77 7.12
N ALA A 30 -1.64 11.08 8.37
CA ALA A 30 -0.35 11.70 8.70
C ALA A 30 0.83 10.74 8.56
N ASP A 31 0.58 9.44 8.41
CA ASP A 31 1.61 8.43 8.14
C ASP A 31 2.39 8.71 6.86
N VAL A 32 1.73 9.28 5.84
CA VAL A 32 2.43 9.75 4.62
C VAL A 32 3.44 10.84 4.98
N ILE A 33 3.13 11.76 5.89
CA ILE A 33 4.11 12.78 6.32
C ILE A 33 5.29 12.13 7.04
N ILE A 34 5.04 11.08 7.82
CA ILE A 34 6.08 10.30 8.49
C ILE A 34 6.97 9.59 7.45
N HIS A 35 6.39 9.06 6.36
CA HIS A 35 7.12 8.52 5.20
C HIS A 35 8.12 9.53 4.67
N GLU A 36 7.62 10.70 4.26
CA GLU A 36 8.43 11.72 3.60
C GLU A 36 9.51 12.29 4.52
N VAL A 37 9.23 12.37 5.82
CA VAL A 37 10.25 12.74 6.82
C VAL A 37 11.32 11.66 6.92
N SER A 38 10.94 10.38 6.92
CA SER A 38 11.87 9.25 7.02
C SER A 38 12.81 9.17 5.82
N HIS A 39 12.36 9.60 4.64
CA HIS A 39 13.21 9.72 3.46
C HIS A 39 14.38 10.69 3.64
N SER A 40 14.33 11.61 4.60
CA SER A 40 15.46 12.48 4.95
C SER A 40 16.72 11.69 5.31
N TRP A 41 16.57 10.44 5.75
CA TRP A 41 17.67 9.50 5.97
C TRP A 41 17.73 8.42 4.88
N PHE A 42 16.60 7.77 4.60
CA PHE A 42 16.50 6.62 3.70
C PHE A 42 16.04 7.07 2.31
N GLY A 43 16.98 7.43 1.45
CA GLY A 43 16.75 7.97 0.11
C GLY A 43 17.52 9.26 -0.11
N ASN A 44 17.24 10.31 0.68
CA ASN A 44 17.91 11.61 0.49
C ASN A 44 19.35 11.63 0.98
N LEU A 45 19.65 10.94 2.09
CA LEU A 45 21.00 10.93 2.69
C LEU A 45 21.80 9.68 2.31
N VAL A 46 21.16 8.51 2.36
CA VAL A 46 21.67 7.27 1.77
C VAL A 46 20.77 6.93 0.59
N THR A 47 21.32 6.96 -0.62
CA THR A 47 20.52 6.83 -1.85
C THR A 47 20.78 5.49 -2.52
N ASN A 48 19.79 4.89 -3.17
CA ASN A 48 20.02 3.79 -4.09
C ASN A 48 20.91 4.23 -5.28
N ALA A 49 21.92 3.43 -5.64
CA ALA A 49 22.83 3.76 -6.76
C ALA A 49 22.16 3.69 -8.14
N ASN A 50 21.07 2.93 -8.26
CA ASN A 50 20.26 2.87 -9.47
C ASN A 50 18.80 2.47 -9.15
N TRP A 51 17.89 2.72 -10.11
CA TRP A 51 16.46 2.42 -9.96
C TRP A 51 16.13 0.94 -9.79
N GLY A 52 17.02 0.05 -10.20
CA GLY A 52 16.88 -1.39 -9.93
C GLY A 52 16.93 -1.73 -8.44
N GLU A 53 17.50 -0.85 -7.62
CA GLU A 53 17.63 -0.98 -6.17
C GLU A 53 16.66 -0.05 -5.42
N PHE A 54 15.57 0.37 -6.04
CA PHE A 54 14.64 1.34 -5.45
C PHE A 54 14.07 0.92 -4.09
N TRP A 55 14.01 -0.39 -3.82
CA TRP A 55 13.63 -0.94 -2.52
C TRP A 55 14.53 -0.48 -1.36
N LEU A 56 15.80 -0.11 -1.60
CA LEU A 56 16.68 0.42 -0.55
C LEU A 56 16.19 1.75 0.01
N ASN A 57 15.57 2.57 -0.83
CA ASN A 57 14.92 3.79 -0.36
C ASN A 57 13.59 3.40 0.30
N GLU A 58 12.69 2.79 -0.48
CA GLU A 58 11.29 2.67 -0.05
C GLU A 58 11.06 1.62 1.04
N GLY A 59 11.76 0.49 1.00
CA GLY A 59 11.65 -0.54 2.02
C GLY A 59 12.13 -0.07 3.39
N PHE A 60 13.23 0.69 3.42
CA PHE A 60 13.74 1.30 4.65
C PHE A 60 12.87 2.44 5.14
N THR A 61 12.39 3.31 4.24
CA THR A 61 11.47 4.39 4.60
C THR A 61 10.16 3.84 5.15
N MET A 62 9.57 2.82 4.52
CA MET A 62 8.37 2.15 5.04
C MET A 62 8.61 1.51 6.41
N TYR A 63 9.79 0.90 6.63
CA TYR A 63 10.16 0.39 7.94
C TYR A 63 10.25 1.51 8.97
N ALA A 64 10.96 2.60 8.66
CA ALA A 64 11.10 3.76 9.53
C ALA A 64 9.74 4.42 9.84
N GLN A 65 8.87 4.58 8.83
CA GLN A 65 7.50 5.05 9.01
C GLN A 65 6.77 4.22 10.06
N ARG A 66 6.71 2.90 9.87
CA ARG A 66 5.97 2.01 10.78
C ARG A 66 6.61 1.94 12.17
N ARG A 67 7.94 2.12 12.26
CA ARG A 67 8.63 2.26 13.54
C ARG A 67 8.22 3.53 14.28
N ILE A 68 8.14 4.67 13.61
CA ILE A 68 7.67 5.93 14.19
C ILE A 68 6.17 5.85 14.52
N SER A 69 5.34 5.33 13.61
CA SER A 69 3.91 5.07 13.85
C SER A 69 3.70 4.23 15.10
N THR A 70 4.53 3.20 15.33
CA THR A 70 4.45 2.37 16.54
C THR A 70 4.74 3.15 17.81
N THR A 71 5.72 4.06 17.79
CA THR A 71 6.02 4.94 18.93
C THR A 71 4.89 5.95 19.18
N LEU A 72 4.26 6.48 18.13
CA LEU A 72 3.23 7.53 18.26
C LEU A 72 1.83 6.98 18.56
N PHE A 73 1.46 5.85 17.94
CA PHE A 73 0.09 5.34 17.90
C PHE A 73 -0.06 3.94 18.53
N GLY A 74 1.05 3.29 18.86
CA GLY A 74 1.09 1.96 19.46
C GLY A 74 1.06 0.84 18.42
N ALA A 75 1.62 -0.31 18.80
CA ALA A 75 1.80 -1.47 17.92
C ALA A 75 0.47 -1.97 17.31
N ALA A 76 -0.61 -1.98 18.08
CA ALA A 76 -1.91 -2.44 17.60
C ALA A 76 -2.42 -1.63 16.40
N TYR A 77 -2.25 -0.30 16.43
CA TYR A 77 -2.68 0.57 15.35
C TYR A 77 -1.76 0.46 14.13
N THR A 78 -0.44 0.41 14.33
CA THR A 78 0.53 0.19 13.24
C THR A 78 0.30 -1.15 12.55
N CYS A 79 -0.15 -2.18 13.27
CA CYS A 79 -0.49 -3.46 12.65
C CYS A 79 -1.60 -3.30 11.59
N LEU A 80 -2.57 -2.40 11.80
CA LEU A 80 -3.61 -2.10 10.80
C LEU A 80 -3.00 -1.44 9.56
N GLU A 81 -2.08 -0.48 9.74
CA GLU A 81 -1.33 0.16 8.65
C GLU A 81 -0.55 -0.90 7.83
N ALA A 82 0.16 -1.81 8.51
CA ALA A 82 0.88 -2.90 7.87
C ALA A 82 -0.04 -3.92 7.18
N ALA A 83 -1.22 -4.19 7.75
CA ALA A 83 -2.22 -5.03 7.11
C ALA A 83 -2.80 -4.39 5.83
N THR A 84 -3.03 -3.07 5.84
CA THR A 84 -3.42 -2.31 4.64
C THR A 84 -2.32 -2.38 3.57
N GLY A 85 -1.05 -2.24 3.96
CA GLY A 85 0.08 -2.44 3.05
C GLY A 85 0.11 -3.83 2.40
N ARG A 86 -0.09 -4.89 3.18
CA ARG A 86 -0.21 -6.26 2.66
C ARG A 86 -1.37 -6.42 1.69
N ALA A 87 -2.53 -5.82 1.99
CA ALA A 87 -3.68 -5.88 1.10
C ALA A 87 -3.41 -5.19 -0.24
N LEU A 88 -2.71 -4.06 -0.22
CA LEU A 88 -2.28 -3.34 -1.44
C LEU A 88 -1.28 -4.15 -2.26
N LEU A 89 -0.25 -4.72 -1.64
CA LEU A 89 0.71 -5.59 -2.32
C LEU A 89 0.01 -6.80 -2.97
N ARG A 90 -0.95 -7.39 -2.26
CA ARG A 90 -1.75 -8.52 -2.78
C ARG A 90 -2.56 -8.10 -3.99
N GLN A 91 -3.26 -6.97 -3.90
CA GLN A 91 -4.00 -6.42 -5.02
C GLN A 91 -3.11 -6.12 -6.23
N HIS A 92 -1.91 -5.57 -6.00
CA HIS A 92 -0.94 -5.32 -7.06
C HIS A 92 -0.54 -6.62 -7.77
N MET A 93 -0.17 -7.66 -7.02
CA MET A 93 0.18 -8.96 -7.60
C MET A 93 -0.99 -9.65 -8.30
N ASP A 94 -2.22 -9.50 -7.80
CA ASP A 94 -3.42 -10.02 -8.48
C ASP A 94 -3.69 -9.30 -9.81
N LEU A 95 -3.20 -8.06 -9.98
CA LEU A 95 -3.30 -7.29 -11.21
C LEU A 95 -2.17 -7.60 -12.20
N THR A 96 -0.93 -7.68 -11.73
CA THR A 96 0.26 -7.83 -12.59
C THR A 96 0.66 -9.29 -12.83
N GLY A 97 0.20 -10.21 -11.98
CA GLY A 97 0.71 -11.58 -11.85
C GLY A 97 1.86 -11.67 -10.85
N GLU A 98 1.91 -12.73 -10.04
CA GLU A 98 2.93 -12.92 -9.00
C GLU A 98 4.35 -13.01 -9.59
N ASP A 99 4.52 -13.76 -10.68
CA ASP A 99 5.82 -14.00 -11.34
C ASP A 99 6.32 -12.80 -12.17
N HIS A 100 5.60 -11.67 -12.17
CA HIS A 100 5.97 -10.50 -12.95
C HIS A 100 7.38 -10.00 -12.55
N PRO A 101 8.28 -9.69 -13.51
CA PRO A 101 9.66 -9.29 -13.20
C PRO A 101 9.79 -8.07 -12.28
N LEU A 102 8.81 -7.16 -12.33
CA LEU A 102 8.74 -5.97 -11.45
C LEU A 102 8.32 -6.27 -10.00
N ASN A 103 7.97 -7.52 -9.70
CA ASN A 103 7.67 -7.99 -8.33
C ASN A 103 8.91 -8.53 -7.59
N LYS A 104 10.10 -8.32 -8.16
CA LYS A 104 11.41 -8.49 -7.52
C LYS A 104 11.76 -7.23 -6.73
N LEU A 105 12.54 -7.38 -5.66
CA LEU A 105 13.11 -6.20 -4.99
C LEU A 105 14.21 -5.57 -5.83
N ARG A 106 15.05 -6.41 -6.44
CA ARG A 106 16.08 -6.02 -7.41
C ARG A 106 15.54 -6.19 -8.82
N VAL A 107 15.23 -5.07 -9.46
CA VAL A 107 14.77 -5.03 -10.86
C VAL A 107 15.96 -4.76 -11.78
N LYS A 108 16.11 -5.56 -12.84
CA LYS A 108 17.08 -5.28 -13.88
C LYS A 108 16.46 -4.32 -14.89
N ILE A 109 16.96 -3.08 -14.94
CA ILE A 109 16.51 -2.06 -15.90
C ILE A 109 17.23 -2.29 -17.23
N GLU A 110 16.68 -3.16 -18.06
CA GLU A 110 17.16 -3.44 -19.42
C GLU A 110 16.48 -2.50 -20.45
N PRO A 111 17.03 -2.32 -21.66
CA PRO A 111 16.39 -1.52 -22.70
C PRO A 111 14.93 -1.96 -22.95
N GLY A 112 13.99 -1.03 -22.78
CA GLY A 112 12.56 -1.29 -22.90
C GLY A 112 11.81 -1.43 -21.57
N VAL A 113 12.52 -1.42 -20.43
CA VAL A 113 11.91 -1.28 -19.09
C VAL A 113 11.91 0.20 -18.71
N ASP A 114 10.74 0.79 -18.51
CA ASP A 114 10.63 2.16 -18.00
C ASP A 114 10.93 2.16 -16.49
N PRO A 115 11.89 2.97 -15.99
CA PRO A 115 12.11 3.11 -14.56
C PRO A 115 10.85 3.51 -13.78
N ASP A 116 9.92 4.25 -14.39
CA ASP A 116 8.65 4.61 -13.75
C ASP A 116 7.81 3.36 -13.39
N ASP A 117 8.00 2.23 -14.09
CA ASP A 117 7.29 0.99 -13.78
C ASP A 117 7.81 0.32 -12.48
N THR A 118 8.99 0.71 -12.00
CA THR A 118 9.48 0.29 -10.66
C THR A 118 8.73 0.98 -9.52
N TYR A 119 8.01 2.07 -9.80
CA TYR A 119 7.16 2.77 -8.85
C TYR A 119 5.83 2.01 -8.67
N ASN A 120 5.89 0.93 -7.90
CA ASN A 120 4.74 0.08 -7.58
C ASN A 120 4.80 -0.39 -6.12
N GLU A 121 3.83 -1.18 -5.67
CA GLU A 121 3.72 -1.57 -4.24
C GLU A 121 4.86 -2.49 -3.76
N THR A 122 5.59 -3.16 -4.67
CA THR A 122 6.64 -4.13 -4.34
C THR A 122 7.82 -3.53 -3.56
N PRO A 123 8.56 -2.52 -4.05
CA PRO A 123 9.70 -1.94 -3.32
C PRO A 123 9.33 -1.40 -1.94
N TYR A 124 8.10 -0.94 -1.75
CA TYR A 124 7.58 -0.47 -0.46
C TYR A 124 7.29 -1.65 0.48
N GLU A 125 6.39 -2.55 0.10
CA GLU A 125 5.81 -3.53 1.03
C GLU A 125 6.62 -4.81 1.13
N LYS A 126 7.16 -5.32 0.01
CA LYS A 126 8.12 -6.44 0.04
C LYS A 126 9.46 -5.97 0.62
N GLY A 127 9.86 -4.72 0.34
CA GLY A 127 11.05 -4.10 0.93
C GLY A 127 10.90 -3.96 2.44
N PHE A 128 9.76 -3.44 2.92
CA PHE A 128 9.43 -3.41 4.35
C PHE A 128 9.50 -4.81 4.99
N CYS A 129 8.96 -5.84 4.32
CA CYS A 129 9.01 -7.21 4.83
C CYS A 129 10.46 -7.71 4.93
N PHE A 130 11.32 -7.37 3.98
CA PHE A 130 12.73 -7.75 4.02
C PHE A 130 13.48 -7.03 5.14
N VAL A 131 13.33 -5.71 5.28
CA VAL A 131 13.95 -4.95 6.38
C VAL A 131 13.45 -5.45 7.74
N SER A 132 12.16 -5.80 7.85
CA SER A 132 11.59 -6.40 9.06
C SER A 132 12.13 -7.80 9.33
N TYR A 133 12.40 -8.59 8.30
CA TYR A 133 13.06 -9.89 8.43
C TYR A 133 14.48 -9.74 8.98
N LEU A 134 15.25 -8.75 8.50
CA LEU A 134 16.56 -8.43 9.05
C LEU A 134 16.46 -8.01 10.54
N ALA A 135 15.49 -7.18 10.90
CA ALA A 135 15.23 -6.85 12.30
C ALA A 135 14.87 -8.09 13.14
N HIS A 136 14.10 -9.02 12.58
CA HIS A 136 13.74 -10.28 13.23
C HIS A 136 14.96 -11.19 13.46
N LEU A 137 15.90 -11.25 12.51
CA LEU A 137 17.15 -12.01 12.66
C LEU A 137 18.03 -11.48 13.79
N VAL A 138 18.06 -10.15 13.98
CA VAL A 138 18.73 -9.53 15.14
C VAL A 138 18.02 -9.89 16.44
N GLY A 139 16.69 -9.94 16.44
CA GLY A 139 15.86 -10.39 17.56
C GLY A 139 15.72 -9.37 18.71
N ASP A 140 16.44 -8.25 18.65
CA ASP A 140 16.36 -7.13 19.58
C ASP A 140 16.18 -5.82 18.82
N GLN A 141 15.07 -5.12 19.11
CA GLN A 141 14.73 -3.88 18.39
C GLN A 141 15.72 -2.74 18.67
N GLY A 142 16.28 -2.66 19.88
CA GLY A 142 17.24 -1.61 20.24
C GLY A 142 18.58 -1.77 19.52
N GLN A 143 19.03 -3.01 19.33
CA GLN A 143 20.19 -3.33 18.52
C GLN A 143 19.95 -3.02 17.05
N PHE A 144 18.77 -3.35 16.50
CA PHE A 144 18.46 -3.01 15.12
C PHE A 144 18.33 -1.49 14.90
N ASP A 145 17.74 -0.76 15.85
CA ASP A 145 17.69 0.72 15.81
C ASP A 145 19.11 1.33 15.84
N SER A 146 20.03 0.73 16.60
CA SER A 146 21.43 1.15 16.66
C SER A 146 22.15 0.87 15.34
N PHE A 147 21.86 -0.28 14.72
CA PHE A 147 22.35 -0.61 13.39
C PHE A 147 21.84 0.37 12.32
N LEU A 148 20.56 0.75 12.32
CA LEU A 148 20.03 1.71 11.35
C LEU A 148 20.75 3.07 11.43
N LYS A 149 21.13 3.51 12.63
CA LYS A 149 21.95 4.72 12.81
C LYS A 149 23.36 4.53 12.24
N ALA A 150 24.00 3.39 12.53
CA ALA A 150 25.32 3.07 11.99
C ALA A 150 25.32 2.97 10.46
N TYR A 151 24.29 2.36 9.88
CA TYR A 151 24.06 2.28 8.44
C TYR A 151 23.96 3.66 7.79
N VAL A 152 23.14 4.55 8.36
CA VAL A 152 23.05 5.94 7.91
C VAL A 152 24.40 6.66 8.05
N ASP A 153 25.10 6.48 9.17
CA ASP A 153 26.37 7.17 9.40
C ASP A 153 27.50 6.71 8.47
N GLU A 154 27.51 5.43 8.10
CA GLU A 154 28.45 4.85 7.15
C GLU A 154 28.20 5.40 5.73
N PHE A 155 26.95 5.33 5.27
CA PHE A 155 26.62 5.59 3.86
C PHE A 155 26.05 6.99 3.58
N LYS A 156 26.03 7.90 4.57
CA LYS A 156 25.57 9.28 4.34
C LYS A 156 26.36 9.95 3.22
N PHE A 157 25.64 10.64 2.34
CA PHE A 157 26.14 11.28 1.12
C PHE A 157 26.70 10.31 0.07
N GLN A 158 26.33 9.04 0.17
CA GLN A 158 26.69 8.01 -0.81
C GLN A 158 25.46 7.45 -1.51
N SER A 159 25.70 6.86 -2.67
CA SER A 159 24.70 6.04 -3.36
C SER A 159 25.18 4.59 -3.40
N ILE A 160 24.36 3.65 -2.94
CA ILE A 160 24.78 2.27 -2.65
C ILE A 160 23.94 1.23 -3.40
N LEU A 161 24.51 0.04 -3.58
CA LEU A 161 23.83 -1.17 -4.00
C LEU A 161 23.38 -1.98 -2.78
N ALA A 162 22.46 -2.93 -3.00
CA ALA A 162 22.04 -3.81 -1.91
C ALA A 162 23.20 -4.65 -1.35
N ASP A 163 24.19 -4.98 -2.17
CA ASP A 163 25.36 -5.75 -1.73
C ASP A 163 26.18 -4.97 -0.69
N ASP A 164 26.40 -3.66 -0.89
CA ASP A 164 27.10 -2.79 0.06
C ASP A 164 26.38 -2.79 1.44
N PHE A 165 25.06 -2.66 1.41
CA PHE A 165 24.23 -2.70 2.62
C PHE A 165 24.29 -4.07 3.32
N LEU A 166 24.11 -5.16 2.57
CA LEU A 166 24.05 -6.51 3.13
C LEU A 166 25.40 -6.96 3.68
N GLU A 167 26.50 -6.57 3.03
CA GLU A 167 27.85 -6.78 3.56
C GLU A 167 28.02 -6.05 4.89
N PHE A 168 27.70 -4.75 4.94
CA PHE A 168 27.77 -3.95 6.17
C PHE A 168 26.90 -4.52 7.30
N TYR A 169 25.69 -5.01 6.98
CA TYR A 169 24.80 -5.68 7.95
C TYR A 169 25.46 -6.92 8.57
N LEU A 170 26.08 -7.77 7.76
CA LEU A 170 26.75 -8.99 8.24
C LEU A 170 28.05 -8.68 8.99
N GLU A 171 28.75 -7.61 8.64
CA GLU A 171 29.92 -7.13 9.39
C GLU A 171 29.55 -6.56 10.75
N TYR A 172 28.47 -5.77 10.82
CA TYR A 172 27.96 -5.22 12.07
C TYR A 172 27.44 -6.31 13.02
N PHE A 173 26.88 -7.39 12.48
CA PHE A 173 26.38 -8.54 13.23
C PHE A 173 27.18 -9.82 12.93
N PRO A 174 28.43 -9.95 13.41
CA PRO A 174 29.31 -11.07 13.07
C PRO A 174 28.75 -12.43 13.50
N GLU A 175 27.92 -12.48 14.54
CA GLU A 175 27.24 -13.71 14.97
C GLU A 175 26.16 -14.17 13.99
N LEU A 176 25.49 -13.25 13.28
CA LEU A 176 24.56 -13.59 12.21
C LEU A 176 25.31 -14.07 10.97
N LYS A 177 26.44 -13.43 10.63
CA LYS A 177 27.34 -13.89 9.57
C LYS A 177 27.85 -15.32 9.82
N LYS A 178 28.29 -15.63 11.04
CA LYS A 178 28.70 -16.99 11.43
C LYS A 178 27.58 -18.03 11.32
N LYS A 179 26.33 -17.62 11.56
CA LYS A 179 25.15 -18.48 11.40
C LYS A 179 24.74 -18.69 9.94
N GLY A 180 25.31 -17.94 9.00
CA GLY A 180 24.98 -18.02 7.57
C GLY A 180 23.54 -17.60 7.27
N VAL A 181 23.04 -16.56 7.95
CA VAL A 181 21.64 -16.12 7.80
C VAL A 181 21.28 -15.65 6.39
N ASP A 182 22.29 -15.26 5.61
CA ASP A 182 22.22 -14.85 4.21
C ASP A 182 21.96 -16.02 3.25
N SER A 183 22.15 -17.25 3.73
CA SER A 183 22.12 -18.49 2.93
C SER A 183 21.11 -19.52 3.49
N ILE A 184 20.14 -19.09 4.31
CA ILE A 184 19.08 -19.98 4.84
C ILE A 184 18.16 -20.40 3.68
N PRO A 185 17.93 -21.72 3.45
CA PRO A 185 17.07 -22.19 2.35
C PRO A 185 15.67 -21.55 2.34
N GLY A 186 15.32 -20.89 1.23
CA GLY A 186 14.05 -20.17 1.04
C GLY A 186 14.00 -18.77 1.66
N LEU A 187 15.06 -18.34 2.32
CA LEU A 187 15.23 -17.03 2.94
C LEU A 187 16.59 -16.42 2.61
N GLU A 188 17.26 -16.93 1.58
CA GLU A 188 18.55 -16.40 1.12
C GLU A 188 18.39 -14.94 0.72
N PHE A 189 19.39 -14.12 1.00
CA PHE A 189 19.32 -12.70 0.63
C PHE A 189 19.20 -12.53 -0.90
N ASP A 190 19.88 -13.37 -1.68
CA ASP A 190 19.70 -13.41 -3.13
C ASP A 190 18.26 -13.77 -3.54
N HIS A 191 17.64 -14.72 -2.84
CA HIS A 191 16.25 -15.12 -3.09
C HIS A 191 15.29 -13.94 -2.85
N TRP A 192 15.47 -13.19 -1.75
CA TRP A 192 14.72 -11.97 -1.45
C TRP A 192 14.83 -10.93 -2.56
N LEU A 193 16.06 -10.70 -3.05
CA LEU A 193 16.33 -9.67 -4.05
C LEU A 193 15.79 -10.05 -5.43
N ASN A 194 16.04 -11.28 -5.88
CA ASN A 194 15.93 -11.65 -7.29
C ASN A 194 14.70 -12.51 -7.65
N THR A 195 13.94 -12.97 -6.66
CA THR A 195 12.74 -13.79 -6.90
C THR A 195 11.48 -12.93 -6.88
N PRO A 196 10.62 -12.99 -7.91
CA PRO A 196 9.33 -12.31 -7.91
C PRO A 196 8.36 -12.96 -6.90
N GLY A 197 7.15 -12.40 -6.77
CA GLY A 197 6.11 -12.98 -5.93
C GLY A 197 6.13 -12.55 -4.47
N TRP A 198 5.30 -13.21 -3.67
CA TRP A 198 5.00 -12.82 -2.29
C TRP A 198 6.23 -12.87 -1.36
N PRO A 199 6.33 -11.99 -0.35
CA PRO A 199 7.45 -12.03 0.60
C PRO A 199 7.51 -13.38 1.35
N PRO A 200 8.69 -14.03 1.45
CA PRO A 200 8.83 -15.31 2.15
C PRO A 200 8.73 -15.18 3.67
N TYR A 201 8.93 -13.97 4.23
CA TYR A 201 8.65 -13.63 5.62
C TYR A 201 7.63 -12.50 5.69
N LEU A 202 6.72 -12.61 6.66
CA LEU A 202 5.79 -11.54 7.01
C LEU A 202 5.96 -11.19 8.50
N PRO A 203 6.05 -9.90 8.86
CA PRO A 203 6.09 -9.47 10.25
C PRO A 203 4.90 -9.99 11.07
N ASP A 204 5.07 -10.18 12.38
CA ASP A 204 3.94 -10.54 13.23
C ASP A 204 2.97 -9.35 13.38
N LEU A 205 1.69 -9.58 13.09
CA LEU A 205 0.61 -8.59 13.26
C LEU A 205 -0.32 -8.92 14.43
N SER A 206 -0.02 -9.95 15.22
CA SER A 206 -0.80 -10.34 16.39
C SER A 206 -1.03 -9.21 17.42
N PRO A 207 -0.15 -8.20 17.60
CA PRO A 207 -0.46 -7.05 18.44
C PRO A 207 -1.69 -6.25 17.97
N GLY A 208 -2.03 -6.34 16.68
CA GLY A 208 -3.20 -5.73 16.05
C GLY A 208 -4.51 -6.47 16.26
N ASP A 209 -4.49 -7.70 16.80
CA ASP A 209 -5.65 -8.58 16.90
C ASP A 209 -6.85 -7.94 17.62
N SER A 210 -6.58 -7.13 18.64
CA SER A 210 -7.63 -6.43 19.40
C SER A 210 -8.42 -5.43 18.54
N LEU A 211 -7.84 -4.92 17.46
CA LEU A 211 -8.49 -4.02 16.51
C LEU A 211 -8.97 -4.75 15.25
N MET A 212 -8.25 -5.79 14.82
CA MET A 212 -8.55 -6.54 13.60
C MET A 212 -9.72 -7.51 13.77
N ARG A 213 -9.78 -8.27 14.87
CA ARG A 213 -10.82 -9.29 15.07
C ARG A 213 -12.26 -8.74 14.97
N PRO A 214 -12.60 -7.61 15.62
CA PRO A 214 -13.94 -7.03 15.47
C PRO A 214 -14.28 -6.63 14.03
N ALA A 215 -13.28 -6.21 13.24
CA ALA A 215 -13.45 -5.88 11.83
C ALA A 215 -13.61 -7.12 10.95
N ASP A 216 -12.86 -8.18 11.23
CA ASP A 216 -13.01 -9.48 10.56
C ASP A 216 -14.40 -10.09 10.82
N GLU A 217 -14.84 -10.09 12.08
CA GLU A 217 -16.17 -10.56 12.49
C GLU A 217 -17.28 -9.78 11.81
N LEU A 218 -17.18 -8.44 11.82
CA LEU A 218 -18.19 -7.60 11.18
C LEU A 218 -18.25 -7.81 9.66
N ALA A 219 -17.09 -7.92 9.00
CA ALA A 219 -17.05 -8.19 7.56
C ALA A 219 -17.66 -9.57 7.24
N GLN A 220 -17.49 -10.57 8.11
CA GLN A 220 -18.12 -11.87 7.96
C GLN A 220 -19.64 -11.78 8.08
N LEU A 221 -20.17 -11.00 9.03
CA LEU A 221 -21.62 -10.79 9.18
C LEU A 221 -22.23 -10.13 7.94
N TRP A 222 -21.53 -9.20 7.29
CA TRP A 222 -22.02 -8.55 6.06
C TRP A 222 -21.97 -9.45 4.82
N ALA A 223 -21.23 -10.55 4.86
CA ALA A 223 -21.12 -11.50 3.76
C ALA A 223 -22.19 -12.61 3.80
N THR A 224 -23.05 -12.66 4.83
CA THR A 224 -24.10 -13.69 4.94
C THR A 224 -25.34 -13.33 4.11
N ALA A 225 -26.03 -14.35 3.60
CA ALA A 225 -27.27 -14.18 2.84
C ALA A 225 -28.42 -13.63 3.71
N GLU A 226 -28.50 -14.09 4.96
CA GLU A 226 -29.41 -13.56 5.98
C GLU A 226 -28.61 -12.75 6.99
N LEU A 227 -28.89 -11.45 7.07
CA LEU A 227 -28.20 -10.54 7.98
C LEU A 227 -28.76 -10.69 9.40
N ASP A 228 -27.90 -11.04 10.35
CA ASP A 228 -28.20 -10.92 11.77
C ASP A 228 -27.97 -9.47 12.22
N GLN A 229 -29.02 -8.66 12.16
CA GLN A 229 -28.95 -7.25 12.55
C GLN A 229 -28.51 -7.07 14.01
N ARG A 230 -28.89 -7.99 14.91
CA ARG A 230 -28.49 -7.89 16.33
C ARG A 230 -26.99 -8.09 16.49
N ALA A 231 -26.42 -9.06 15.77
CA ALA A 231 -24.97 -9.29 15.77
C ALA A 231 -24.21 -8.13 15.13
N ILE A 232 -24.74 -7.56 14.04
CA ILE A 232 -24.15 -6.38 13.37
C ILE A 232 -24.15 -5.17 14.31
N ASP A 233 -25.28 -4.88 14.96
CA ASP A 233 -25.43 -3.74 15.88
C ASP A 233 -24.57 -3.89 17.14
N ALA A 234 -24.26 -5.13 17.54
CA ALA A 234 -23.37 -5.41 18.67
C ALA A 234 -21.92 -4.97 18.41
N VAL A 235 -21.48 -4.90 17.14
CA VAL A 235 -20.15 -4.42 16.78
C VAL A 235 -20.19 -2.92 16.47
N SER A 236 -20.03 -2.09 17.50
CA SER A 236 -20.01 -0.63 17.32
C SER A 236 -18.72 -0.16 16.64
N ILE A 237 -18.85 0.36 15.42
CA ILE A 237 -17.72 0.98 14.72
C ILE A 237 -17.47 2.43 15.13
N SER A 238 -18.26 3.00 16.06
CA SER A 238 -18.22 4.43 16.40
C SER A 238 -16.83 4.91 16.83
N ALA A 239 -16.12 4.11 17.62
CA ALA A 239 -14.77 4.38 18.10
C ALA A 239 -13.65 4.02 17.12
N TRP A 240 -13.96 3.38 15.99
CA TRP A 240 -12.95 2.93 15.04
C TRP A 240 -12.31 4.13 14.33
N LYS A 241 -10.98 4.13 14.35
CA LYS A 241 -10.14 5.07 13.61
C LYS A 241 -10.00 4.63 12.15
N THR A 242 -9.45 5.51 11.32
CA THR A 242 -9.36 5.32 9.86
C THR A 242 -8.76 3.98 9.45
N TYR A 243 -7.60 3.58 9.97
CA TYR A 243 -7.00 2.31 9.55
C TYR A 243 -7.79 1.06 9.96
N GLN A 244 -8.60 1.14 11.02
CA GLN A 244 -9.50 0.04 11.39
C GLN A 244 -10.71 -0.02 10.44
N LEU A 245 -11.23 1.14 10.03
CA LEU A 245 -12.28 1.24 8.99
C LEU A 245 -11.75 0.78 7.63
N VAL A 246 -10.53 1.15 7.25
CA VAL A 246 -9.86 0.68 6.03
C VAL A 246 -9.71 -0.84 6.06
N TYR A 247 -9.18 -1.39 7.15
CA TYR A 247 -9.05 -2.84 7.32
C TYR A 247 -10.40 -3.56 7.21
N PHE A 248 -11.44 -3.05 7.88
CA PHE A 248 -12.80 -3.57 7.74
C PHE A 248 -13.27 -3.60 6.28
N LEU A 249 -13.08 -2.51 5.54
CA LEU A 249 -13.47 -2.46 4.13
C LEU A 249 -12.62 -3.35 3.24
N ASP A 250 -11.33 -3.51 3.52
CA ASP A 250 -10.47 -4.46 2.80
C ASP A 250 -11.02 -5.89 2.98
N LYS A 251 -11.51 -6.25 4.17
CA LYS A 251 -12.17 -7.55 4.43
C LYS A 251 -13.51 -7.69 3.73
N VAL A 252 -14.33 -6.64 3.69
CA VAL A 252 -15.57 -6.64 2.91
C VAL A 252 -15.28 -6.79 1.42
N LEU A 253 -14.24 -6.11 0.91
CA LEU A 253 -13.82 -6.20 -0.49
C LEU A 253 -13.33 -7.61 -0.85
N GLN A 254 -12.58 -8.26 0.03
CA GLN A 254 -12.18 -9.67 -0.15
C GLN A 254 -13.39 -10.60 -0.24
N LYS A 255 -14.41 -10.38 0.58
CA LYS A 255 -15.65 -11.17 0.60
C LYS A 255 -16.64 -10.81 -0.51
N SER A 256 -16.41 -9.72 -1.23
CA SER A 256 -17.28 -9.29 -2.33
C SER A 256 -17.13 -10.23 -3.55
N PRO A 257 -18.19 -10.45 -4.36
CA PRO A 257 -19.52 -9.84 -4.23
C PRO A 257 -20.31 -10.38 -3.03
N LEU A 258 -20.95 -9.48 -2.30
CA LEU A 258 -21.87 -9.73 -1.21
C LEU A 258 -23.25 -10.12 -1.75
N PRO A 259 -24.09 -10.78 -0.92
CA PRO A 259 -25.48 -11.06 -1.27
C PRO A 259 -26.29 -9.81 -1.64
N ALA A 260 -27.29 -10.00 -2.50
CA ALA A 260 -28.09 -8.91 -3.04
C ALA A 260 -28.73 -8.04 -1.93
N GLY A 261 -28.55 -6.72 -2.04
CA GLY A 261 -29.03 -5.75 -1.06
C GLY A 261 -28.08 -5.49 0.12
N ASN A 262 -27.07 -6.33 0.36
CA ASN A 262 -26.15 -6.13 1.49
C ASN A 262 -25.29 -4.88 1.33
N VAL A 263 -24.80 -4.56 0.12
CA VAL A 263 -24.01 -3.32 -0.11
C VAL A 263 -24.83 -2.07 0.21
N LYS A 264 -26.10 -2.04 -0.22
CA LYS A 264 -27.02 -0.94 0.09
C LYS A 264 -27.20 -0.77 1.60
N ARG A 265 -27.53 -1.86 2.30
CA ARG A 265 -27.70 -1.85 3.77
C ARG A 265 -26.40 -1.47 4.49
N LEU A 266 -25.26 -1.98 4.03
CA LEU A 266 -23.95 -1.63 4.58
C LEU A 266 -23.69 -0.12 4.47
N GLY A 267 -23.99 0.46 3.31
CA GLY A 267 -23.84 1.88 3.04
C GLY A 267 -24.78 2.75 3.87
N GLU A 268 -26.02 2.31 4.08
CA GLU A 268 -27.02 2.97 4.93
C GLU A 268 -26.64 2.91 6.42
N THR A 269 -26.22 1.73 6.91
CA THR A 269 -25.81 1.53 8.31
C THR A 269 -24.55 2.34 8.65
N TYR A 270 -23.59 2.42 7.74
CA TYR A 270 -22.32 3.12 7.95
C TYR A 270 -22.15 4.32 7.03
N ALA A 271 -23.08 5.28 7.13
CA ALA A 271 -23.03 6.54 6.38
C ALA A 271 -21.68 7.29 6.52
N LYS A 272 -21.00 7.17 7.67
CA LYS A 272 -19.67 7.77 7.89
C LYS A 272 -18.57 7.18 7.00
N VAL A 273 -18.80 5.99 6.46
CA VAL A 273 -17.91 5.29 5.53
C VAL A 273 -18.35 5.53 4.10
N SER A 274 -19.62 5.25 3.79
CA SER A 274 -20.16 5.34 2.42
C SER A 274 -20.25 6.78 1.88
N ASN A 275 -20.25 7.78 2.76
CA ASN A 275 -20.22 9.21 2.41
C ASN A 275 -18.94 9.92 2.91
N SER A 276 -17.90 9.15 3.27
CA SER A 276 -16.66 9.70 3.79
C SER A 276 -15.96 10.58 2.76
N GLN A 277 -15.30 11.65 3.23
CA GLN A 277 -14.37 12.45 2.43
C GLN A 277 -12.92 11.96 2.54
N ASN A 278 -12.64 10.99 3.41
CA ASN A 278 -11.33 10.38 3.54
C ASN A 278 -11.02 9.53 2.28
N ALA A 279 -9.93 9.86 1.57
CA ALA A 279 -9.62 9.27 0.29
C ALA A 279 -9.34 7.74 0.35
N GLU A 280 -8.76 7.23 1.45
CA GLU A 280 -8.55 5.79 1.61
C GLU A 280 -9.88 5.05 1.76
N LEU A 281 -10.84 5.62 2.50
CA LEU A 281 -12.19 5.04 2.63
C LEU A 281 -12.98 5.12 1.32
N ARG A 282 -12.87 6.24 0.58
CA ARG A 282 -13.51 6.41 -0.74
C ARG A 282 -12.98 5.39 -1.76
N LEU A 283 -11.66 5.13 -1.77
CA LEU A 283 -11.08 4.10 -2.63
C LEU A 283 -11.71 2.72 -2.35
N ARG A 284 -11.69 2.28 -1.09
CA ARG A 284 -12.20 0.94 -0.73
C ARG A 284 -13.70 0.84 -0.97
N TRP A 285 -14.46 1.87 -0.61
CA TRP A 285 -15.90 1.92 -0.90
C TRP A 285 -16.16 1.81 -2.41
N GLY A 286 -15.44 2.57 -3.23
CA GLY A 286 -15.57 2.51 -4.68
C GLY A 286 -15.24 1.13 -5.25
N GLN A 287 -14.20 0.46 -4.74
CA GLN A 287 -13.88 -0.91 -5.14
C GLN A 287 -14.98 -1.91 -4.74
N ILE A 288 -15.57 -1.77 -3.55
CA ILE A 288 -16.70 -2.58 -3.11
C ILE A 288 -17.90 -2.34 -4.03
N VAL A 289 -18.27 -1.09 -4.30
CA VAL A 289 -19.37 -0.71 -5.20
C VAL A 289 -19.19 -1.36 -6.58
N LEU A 290 -17.99 -1.26 -7.16
CA LEU A 290 -17.69 -1.83 -8.49
C LEU A 290 -17.68 -3.36 -8.49
N LYS A 291 -17.07 -4.00 -7.48
CA LYS A 291 -16.99 -5.46 -7.39
C LYS A 291 -18.35 -6.12 -7.15
N ASN A 292 -19.32 -5.36 -6.64
CA ASN A 292 -20.69 -5.78 -6.40
C ASN A 292 -21.68 -5.30 -7.49
N ASP A 293 -21.21 -4.58 -8.51
CA ASP A 293 -22.06 -3.92 -9.52
C ASP A 293 -23.22 -3.09 -8.91
N TYR A 294 -22.96 -2.40 -7.80
CA TYR A 294 -23.98 -1.58 -7.14
C TYR A 294 -24.13 -0.22 -7.82
N GLN A 295 -24.85 -0.21 -8.95
CA GLN A 295 -24.93 0.94 -9.87
C GLN A 295 -25.49 2.23 -9.25
N GLU A 296 -26.32 2.13 -8.20
CA GLU A 296 -26.85 3.30 -7.47
C GLU A 296 -25.73 4.20 -6.91
N ASP A 297 -24.55 3.65 -6.63
CA ASP A 297 -23.40 4.37 -6.08
C ASP A 297 -22.26 4.61 -7.10
N PHE A 298 -22.46 4.31 -8.39
CA PHE A 298 -21.45 4.57 -9.44
C PHE A 298 -21.08 6.06 -9.54
N TRP A 299 -22.01 6.96 -9.22
CA TRP A 299 -21.74 8.39 -9.19
C TRP A 299 -20.69 8.76 -8.13
N LYS A 300 -20.59 8.04 -7.00
CA LYS A 300 -19.57 8.29 -5.98
C LYS A 300 -18.18 7.92 -6.47
N VAL A 301 -18.07 6.85 -7.25
CA VAL A 301 -16.81 6.44 -7.92
C VAL A 301 -16.38 7.52 -8.90
N LYS A 302 -17.29 8.00 -9.75
CA LYS A 302 -17.04 9.09 -10.70
C LYS A 302 -16.62 10.39 -10.01
N GLU A 303 -17.36 10.81 -8.99
CA GLU A 303 -17.04 12.01 -8.21
C GLU A 303 -15.64 11.91 -7.59
N PHE A 304 -15.29 10.74 -7.03
CA PHE A 304 -13.96 10.56 -6.44
C PHE A 304 -12.85 10.66 -7.49
N LEU A 305 -13.01 10.02 -8.65
CA LEU A 305 -12.07 10.10 -9.78
C LEU A 305 -11.99 11.50 -10.41
N GLN A 306 -13.04 12.31 -10.31
CA GLN A 306 -13.03 13.71 -10.76
C GLN A 306 -12.33 14.64 -9.75
N SER A 307 -12.28 14.25 -8.47
CA SER A 307 -11.75 15.10 -7.41
C SER A 307 -10.22 15.08 -7.28
N GLN A 308 -9.52 14.09 -7.85
CA GLN A 308 -8.09 13.87 -7.66
C GLN A 308 -7.48 12.99 -8.77
N GLY A 309 -6.15 12.98 -8.90
CA GLY A 309 -5.40 12.22 -9.90
C GLY A 309 -4.28 11.33 -9.34
N LYS A 310 -4.28 11.01 -8.04
CA LYS A 310 -3.30 10.11 -7.42
C LYS A 310 -3.40 8.71 -8.02
N GLN A 311 -2.28 8.14 -8.47
CA GLN A 311 -2.21 6.84 -9.13
C GLN A 311 -2.78 5.72 -8.25
N LYS A 312 -2.39 5.68 -6.97
CA LYS A 312 -2.87 4.72 -5.95
C LYS A 312 -4.40 4.61 -5.88
N TYR A 313 -5.13 5.70 -6.14
CA TYR A 313 -6.59 5.70 -6.11
C TYR A 313 -7.19 5.51 -7.51
N THR A 314 -6.56 6.12 -8.50
CA THR A 314 -7.07 6.18 -9.87
C THR A 314 -6.98 4.83 -10.57
N LEU A 315 -5.79 4.22 -10.62
CA LEU A 315 -5.55 3.01 -11.42
C LEU A 315 -6.37 1.80 -10.94
N PRO A 316 -6.47 1.50 -9.63
CA PRO A 316 -7.26 0.36 -9.17
C PRO A 316 -8.75 0.49 -9.49
N LEU A 317 -9.31 1.70 -9.47
CA LEU A 317 -10.71 1.94 -9.83
C LEU A 317 -10.95 1.77 -11.34
N TYR A 318 -10.02 2.24 -12.18
CA TYR A 318 -10.11 1.98 -13.63
C TYR A 318 -10.02 0.48 -13.96
N HIS A 319 -9.10 -0.26 -13.33
CA HIS A 319 -9.04 -1.71 -13.49
C HIS A 319 -10.31 -2.41 -12.99
N ALA A 320 -10.88 -1.97 -11.86
CA ALA A 320 -12.13 -2.53 -11.34
C ALA A 320 -13.31 -2.25 -12.29
N MET A 321 -13.43 -1.03 -12.81
CA MET A 321 -14.46 -0.68 -13.79
C MET A 321 -14.32 -1.47 -15.10
N MET A 322 -13.10 -1.60 -15.63
CA MET A 322 -12.86 -2.27 -16.91
C MET A 322 -13.09 -3.79 -16.86
N ARG A 323 -12.90 -4.41 -15.70
CA ARG A 323 -13.23 -5.83 -15.44
C ARG A 323 -14.70 -6.06 -15.07
N GLY A 324 -15.46 -4.99 -14.82
CA GLY A 324 -16.85 -5.05 -14.37
C GLY A 324 -17.88 -5.19 -15.49
N SER A 325 -19.11 -4.77 -15.16
CA SER A 325 -20.26 -4.76 -16.06
C SER A 325 -20.08 -3.79 -17.25
N GLU A 326 -20.97 -3.86 -18.23
CA GLU A 326 -21.00 -2.90 -19.33
C GLU A 326 -21.20 -1.46 -18.83
N ALA A 327 -22.05 -1.27 -17.82
CA ALA A 327 -22.25 0.02 -17.16
C ALA A 327 -20.96 0.53 -16.50
N ALA A 328 -20.19 -0.35 -15.83
CA ALA A 328 -18.92 0.02 -15.23
C ALA A 328 -17.86 0.40 -16.29
N ARG A 329 -17.80 -0.33 -17.41
CA ARG A 329 -16.92 0.02 -18.55
C ARG A 329 -17.29 1.35 -19.20
N ALA A 330 -18.60 1.64 -19.33
CA ALA A 330 -19.08 2.93 -19.81
C ALA A 330 -18.67 4.05 -18.84
N LEU A 331 -18.86 3.84 -17.52
CA LEU A 331 -18.44 4.77 -16.48
C LEU A 331 -16.95 5.12 -16.59
N ALA A 332 -16.08 4.13 -16.80
CA ALA A 332 -14.64 4.35 -17.00
C ALA A 332 -14.36 5.25 -18.20
N LYS A 333 -14.90 4.92 -19.38
CA LYS A 333 -14.69 5.68 -20.61
C LYS A 333 -15.18 7.12 -20.50
N GLU A 334 -16.38 7.32 -19.96
CA GLU A 334 -16.96 8.65 -19.76
C GLU A 334 -16.16 9.47 -18.75
N THR A 335 -15.78 8.87 -17.63
CA THR A 335 -15.01 9.55 -16.58
C THR A 335 -13.66 9.97 -17.11
N PHE A 336 -12.97 9.08 -17.84
CA PHE A 336 -11.66 9.40 -18.42
C PHE A 336 -11.74 10.49 -19.48
N ALA A 337 -12.73 10.43 -20.38
CA ALA A 337 -12.94 11.49 -21.37
C ALA A 337 -13.17 12.87 -20.71
N ALA A 338 -13.83 12.90 -19.55
CA ALA A 338 -14.09 14.13 -18.82
C ALA A 338 -12.89 14.67 -18.01
N THR A 339 -11.97 13.79 -17.57
CA THR A 339 -10.88 14.17 -16.66
C THR A 339 -9.48 14.13 -17.27
N ALA A 340 -9.29 13.54 -18.44
CA ALA A 340 -7.96 13.34 -19.04
C ALA A 340 -7.11 14.62 -19.14
N SER A 341 -7.72 15.77 -19.46
CA SER A 341 -7.02 17.06 -19.55
C SER A 341 -6.58 17.64 -18.20
N GLN A 342 -7.07 17.09 -17.09
CA GLN A 342 -6.79 17.54 -15.72
C GLN A 342 -5.81 16.61 -14.98
N LEU A 343 -5.56 15.41 -15.53
CA LEU A 343 -4.68 14.43 -14.94
C LEU A 343 -3.21 14.67 -15.34
N HIS A 344 -2.29 14.21 -14.49
CA HIS A 344 -0.88 14.16 -14.84
C HIS A 344 -0.63 13.25 -16.06
N SER A 345 0.34 13.57 -16.92
CA SER A 345 0.63 12.83 -18.16
C SER A 345 0.82 11.34 -17.94
N ASN A 346 1.57 10.94 -16.90
CA ASN A 346 1.78 9.52 -16.59
C ASN A 346 0.46 8.82 -16.23
N VAL A 347 -0.40 9.48 -15.46
CA VAL A 347 -1.73 8.93 -15.10
C VAL A 347 -2.60 8.79 -16.34
N VAL A 348 -2.57 9.77 -17.25
CA VAL A 348 -3.26 9.68 -18.55
C VAL A 348 -2.76 8.47 -19.32
N HIS A 349 -1.44 8.28 -19.41
CA HIS A 349 -0.82 7.16 -20.11
C HIS A 349 -1.27 5.80 -19.55
N TYR A 350 -1.17 5.61 -18.24
CA TYR A 350 -1.58 4.35 -17.60
C TYR A 350 -3.09 4.11 -17.75
N VAL A 351 -3.92 5.12 -17.55
CA VAL A 351 -5.37 4.95 -17.74
C VAL A 351 -5.70 4.64 -19.20
N GLN A 352 -5.02 5.26 -20.18
CA GLN A 352 -5.19 4.90 -21.60
C GLN A 352 -4.90 3.44 -21.86
N GLN A 353 -3.83 2.88 -21.29
CA GLN A 353 -3.52 1.46 -21.42
C GLN A 353 -4.62 0.57 -20.83
N ILE A 354 -5.23 0.98 -19.71
CA ILE A 354 -6.31 0.24 -19.05
C ILE A 354 -7.62 0.29 -19.84
N VAL A 355 -7.99 1.46 -20.39
CA VAL A 355 -9.27 1.66 -21.09
C VAL A 355 -9.19 1.29 -22.58
N ALA A 356 -7.98 1.09 -23.11
CA ALA A 356 -7.77 0.63 -24.48
C ALA A 356 -8.52 -0.70 -24.74
N PRO A 357 -9.04 -0.91 -25.96
CA PRO A 357 -9.61 -2.20 -26.32
C PRO A 357 -8.55 -3.29 -26.15
N THR A 358 -8.86 -4.38 -25.45
CA THR A 358 -8.02 -5.57 -25.41
C THR A 358 -8.01 -6.22 -26.80
N GLY A 359 -7.01 -5.90 -27.61
CA GLY A 359 -6.68 -6.56 -28.88
C GLY A 359 -7.69 -6.34 -30.02
N THR A 360 -7.24 -5.66 -31.06
CA THR A 360 -7.57 -6.03 -32.45
C THR A 360 -6.60 -7.07 -32.95
#